data_AF-A0A1B6DQT7-F1
#
_entry.id   AF-A0A1B6DQT7-F1
#
_cell.length_a   1.000
_cell.length_b   1.000
_cell.length_c   1.000
_cell.angle_alpha   90.00
_cell.angle_beta   90.00
_cell.angle_gamma   90.00
#
_symmetry.space_group_name_H-M   'P 1'
#
loop_
_entity.id
_entity.type
_entity.pdbx_description
1 polymer ?
#
loop_
_entity_poly.entity_id
_entity_poly.type
_entity_poly.pdbx_seq_one_letter_code
_entity_poly.pdbx_strand_id
1 'polypeptide(L)'
;MGSPPENVGIIALELIFPSLCIDQTELEKFDGVSAGKYTIGLGQSKMGFCTDREDINSLCLTALARLVEKNNLRYEDIGHLEVGTETIIDKSKSVKTVLMQLFEKSGNHDVEGRVLII
;
A
#
# COMPACT_ATOMS: atom_id res chain seq x y z
N MET A 1 -26.77 -24.51 -3.79
CA MET A 1 -26.38 -23.18 -3.28
C MET A 1 -25.64 -23.41 -1.98
N GLY A 2 -24.37 -23.01 -1.89
CA GLY A 2 -23.55 -23.21 -0.68
C GLY A 2 -23.98 -22.29 0.45
N SER A 3 -23.73 -22.71 1.69
CA SER A 3 -23.89 -21.85 2.88
C SER A 3 -22.91 -20.67 2.80
N PRO A 4 -23.26 -19.50 3.38
CA PRO A 4 -22.32 -18.39 3.48
C PRO A 4 -21.02 -18.81 4.18
N PRO A 5 -19.87 -18.23 3.81
CA PRO A 5 -18.62 -18.50 4.51
C PRO A 5 -18.70 -18.02 5.95
N GLU A 6 -18.19 -18.82 6.87
CA GLU A 6 -18.11 -18.51 8.30
C GLU A 6 -16.75 -17.86 8.64
N ASN A 7 -16.70 -17.03 9.68
CA ASN A 7 -15.48 -16.43 10.23
C ASN A 7 -14.66 -15.60 9.22
N VAL A 8 -15.32 -14.80 8.39
CA VAL A 8 -14.67 -13.89 7.44
C VAL A 8 -13.94 -12.76 8.18
N GLY A 9 -12.68 -12.50 7.83
CA GLY A 9 -11.86 -11.45 8.44
C GLY A 9 -10.47 -11.32 7.82
N ILE A 10 -9.61 -10.52 8.46
CA ILE A 10 -8.21 -10.34 8.04
C ILE A 10 -7.40 -11.57 8.45
N ILE A 11 -6.84 -12.28 7.46
CA ILE A 11 -6.04 -13.51 7.69
C ILE A 11 -4.54 -13.20 7.73
N ALA A 12 -4.09 -12.24 6.92
CA ALA A 12 -2.71 -11.80 6.85
C ALA A 12 -2.64 -10.29 6.55
N LEU A 13 -1.59 -9.63 7.02
CA LEU A 13 -1.36 -8.21 6.84
C LEU A 13 0.13 -7.96 6.60
N GLU A 14 0.43 -7.13 5.60
CA GLU A 14 1.79 -6.71 5.25
C GLU A 14 1.83 -5.19 5.16
N LEU A 15 2.90 -4.58 5.65
CA LEU A 15 3.09 -3.12 5.65
C LEU A 15 4.38 -2.77 4.90
N ILE A 16 4.27 -1.73 4.08
CA ILE A 16 5.42 -1.09 3.42
C ILE A 16 5.34 0.40 3.66
N PHE A 17 6.47 0.95 4.07
CA PHE A 17 6.71 2.38 4.18
C PHE A 17 8.02 2.69 3.43
N PRO A 18 8.17 3.92 2.93
CA PRO A 18 9.40 4.35 2.28
C PRO A 18 10.62 4.18 3.19
N SER A 19 11.77 3.92 2.58
CA SER A 19 13.01 3.68 3.34
C SER A 19 13.63 4.95 3.95
N LEU A 20 13.31 6.13 3.39
CA LEU A 20 13.83 7.41 3.87
C LEU A 20 12.81 8.12 4.76
N CYS A 21 13.34 8.80 5.78
CA CYS A 21 12.56 9.64 6.67
C CYS A 21 13.32 10.88 7.11
N ILE A 22 12.57 11.91 7.50
CA ILE A 22 13.09 13.15 8.10
C ILE A 22 12.67 13.20 9.57
N ASP A 23 13.58 13.65 10.43
CA ASP A 23 13.29 13.91 11.84
C ASP A 23 12.50 15.21 11.99
N GLN A 24 11.39 15.17 12.72
CA GLN A 24 10.52 16.34 12.89
C GLN A 24 11.20 17.46 13.66
N THR A 25 12.16 17.15 14.55
CA THR A 25 12.94 18.17 15.28
C THR A 25 13.84 18.96 14.32
N GLU A 26 14.43 18.27 13.34
CA GLU A 26 15.25 18.92 12.31
C GLU A 26 14.38 19.72 11.34
N LEU A 27 13.18 19.23 11.03
CA LEU A 27 12.22 19.97 10.20
C LEU A 27 11.72 21.23 10.91
N GLU A 28 11.49 21.19 12.23
CA GLU A 28 11.13 22.37 13.03
C GLU A 28 12.22 23.46 12.93
N LYS A 29 13.49 23.07 13.03
CA LYS A 29 14.64 23.98 12.89
C LYS A 29 14.73 24.56 11.47
N PHE A 30 14.54 23.71 10.47
CA PHE A 30 14.60 24.12 9.06
C PHE A 30 13.51 25.13 8.71
N ASP A 31 12.28 24.90 9.17
CA ASP A 31 11.13 25.79 8.93
C ASP A 31 11.13 27.05 9.82
N GLY A 32 12.05 27.14 10.79
CA GLY A 32 12.14 28.25 11.73
C GLY A 32 10.94 28.35 12.67
N VAL A 33 10.26 27.24 12.96
CA VAL A 33 9.12 27.19 13.88
C VAL A 33 9.58 26.94 15.32
N SER A 34 8.70 27.23 16.28
CA SER A 34 8.98 26.95 17.69
C SER A 34 9.21 25.46 17.94
N ALA A 35 10.22 25.14 18.74
CA ALA A 35 10.46 23.77 19.20
C ALA A 35 9.19 23.17 19.82
N GLY A 36 8.87 21.93 19.46
CA GLY A 36 7.67 21.26 19.94
C GLY A 36 6.45 21.45 19.04
N LYS A 37 6.47 22.30 18.01
CA LYS A 37 5.30 22.51 17.14
C LYS A 37 4.86 21.22 16.44
N TYR A 38 5.80 20.46 15.89
CA TYR A 38 5.54 19.20 15.20
C TYR A 38 5.60 18.02 16.17
N THR A 39 6.60 18.01 17.05
CA THR A 39 6.82 16.89 17.97
C THR A 39 5.79 16.80 19.10
N ILE A 40 5.33 17.94 19.64
CA ILE A 40 4.31 17.98 20.70
C ILE A 40 2.96 18.41 20.13
N GLY A 41 2.93 19.47 19.32
CA GLY A 41 1.69 20.02 18.76
C GLY A 41 0.99 19.05 17.81
N LEU A 42 1.75 18.39 16.92
CA LEU A 42 1.21 17.35 16.02
C LEU A 42 1.45 15.91 16.54
N GLY A 43 2.30 15.74 17.55
CA GLY A 43 2.65 14.42 18.08
C GLY A 43 3.48 13.55 17.12
N GLN A 44 4.19 14.16 16.16
CA GLN A 44 4.95 13.45 15.13
C GLN A 44 6.44 13.42 15.45
N SER A 45 7.07 12.25 15.38
CA SER A 45 8.53 12.13 15.58
C SER A 45 9.33 12.12 14.27
N LYS A 46 8.83 11.40 13.26
CA LYS A 46 9.50 11.24 11.96
C LYS A 46 8.45 11.20 10.85
N MET A 47 8.84 11.64 9.66
CA MET A 47 8.01 11.58 8.46
C MET A 47 8.73 10.81 7.36
N GLY A 48 8.16 9.68 6.94
CA GLY A 48 8.64 8.92 5.79
C GLY A 48 8.25 9.62 4.49
N PHE A 49 9.10 9.53 3.47
CA PHE A 49 8.83 10.11 2.16
C PHE A 49 9.40 9.25 1.04
N CYS A 50 8.71 9.23 -0.11
CA CYS A 50 9.17 8.53 -1.30
C CYS A 50 10.25 9.34 -2.03
N THR A 51 11.23 8.64 -2.58
CA THR A 51 12.16 9.20 -3.58
C THR A 51 11.57 9.11 -4.99
N ASP A 52 12.32 9.53 -6.00
CA ASP A 52 11.97 9.32 -7.42
C ASP A 52 11.90 7.85 -7.85
N ARG A 53 12.30 6.92 -6.97
CA ARG A 53 12.26 5.47 -7.19
C ARG A 53 11.03 4.79 -6.59
N GLU A 54 10.23 5.49 -5.80
CA GLU A 54 9.09 4.93 -5.07
C GLU A 54 7.80 5.70 -5.43
N ASP A 55 6.75 4.97 -5.79
CA ASP A 55 5.43 5.52 -6.08
C ASP A 55 4.33 4.56 -5.57
N ILE A 56 3.06 4.93 -5.71
CA ILE A 56 1.96 4.08 -5.22
C ILE A 56 1.95 2.70 -5.91
N ASN A 57 2.36 2.60 -7.18
CA ASN A 57 2.40 1.32 -7.88
C ASN A 57 3.50 0.43 -7.30
N SER A 58 4.72 0.96 -7.11
CA SER A 58 5.84 0.18 -6.60
C SER A 58 5.65 -0.22 -5.14
N LEU A 59 5.04 0.65 -4.32
CA LEU A 59 4.64 0.33 -2.95
C LEU A 59 3.61 -0.80 -2.91
N CYS A 60 2.53 -0.71 -3.70
CA CYS A 60 1.50 -1.75 -3.75
C CYS A 60 2.03 -3.08 -4.33
N LEU A 61 2.87 -3.04 -5.37
CA LEU A 61 3.54 -4.23 -5.92
C LEU A 61 4.40 -4.92 -4.87
N THR A 62 5.18 -4.14 -4.11
CA THR A 62 6.06 -4.66 -3.06
C THR A 62 5.26 -5.27 -1.91
N ALA A 63 4.20 -4.59 -1.46
CA ALA A 63 3.35 -5.07 -0.38
C ALA A 63 2.64 -6.37 -0.76
N LEU A 64 2.04 -6.44 -1.96
CA LEU A 64 1.35 -7.64 -2.42
C LEU A 64 2.32 -8.82 -2.61
N ALA A 65 3.47 -8.59 -3.24
CA ALA A 65 4.47 -9.65 -3.45
C ALA A 65 4.95 -10.23 -2.11
N ARG A 66 5.27 -9.37 -1.13
CA ARG A 66 5.70 -9.80 0.20
C ARG A 66 4.59 -10.50 0.98
N LEU A 67 3.35 -10.02 0.89
CA LEU A 67 2.20 -10.66 1.54
C LEU A 67 2.03 -12.10 1.04
N VAL A 68 2.07 -12.29 -0.29
CA VAL A 68 1.90 -13.61 -0.91
C VAL A 68 3.06 -14.54 -0.54
N GLU A 69 4.30 -14.05 -0.66
CA GLU A 69 5.50 -14.83 -0.36
C GLU A 69 5.57 -15.25 1.12
N LYS A 70 5.39 -14.32 2.06
CA LYS A 70 5.52 -14.60 3.50
C LYS A 70 4.44 -15.56 4.03
N ASN A 71 3.27 -15.56 3.41
CA ASN A 71 2.14 -16.38 3.84
C ASN A 71 1.98 -17.66 3.00
N ASN A 72 2.92 -17.94 2.07
CA ASN A 72 2.87 -19.07 1.14
C ASN A 72 1.53 -19.15 0.39
N LEU A 73 0.97 -18.00 0.02
CA LEU A 73 -0.25 -17.93 -0.79
C LEU A 73 0.08 -18.18 -2.25
N ARG A 74 -0.91 -18.61 -3.03
CA ARG A 74 -0.79 -18.74 -4.48
C ARG A 74 -1.63 -17.67 -5.15
N TYR A 75 -1.09 -17.03 -6.18
CA TYR A 75 -1.83 -16.04 -6.97
C TYR A 75 -3.09 -16.64 -7.64
N GLU A 76 -3.10 -17.95 -7.90
CA GLU A 76 -4.23 -18.72 -8.42
C GLU A 76 -5.44 -18.76 -7.48
N ASP A 77 -5.23 -18.61 -6.17
CA ASP A 77 -6.28 -18.71 -5.15
C ASP A 77 -6.97 -17.36 -4.87
N ILE A 78 -6.49 -16.28 -5.46
CA ILE A 78 -7.01 -14.93 -5.24
C ILE A 78 -8.06 -14.62 -6.32
N GLY A 79 -9.34 -14.58 -5.92
CA GLY A 79 -10.45 -14.24 -6.81
C GLY A 79 -10.86 -12.76 -6.80
N HIS A 80 -10.38 -11.96 -5.84
CA HIS A 80 -10.75 -10.55 -5.72
C HIS A 80 -9.56 -9.71 -5.24
N LEU A 81 -9.31 -8.58 -5.91
CA LEU A 81 -8.25 -7.63 -5.58
C LEU A 81 -8.78 -6.19 -5.68
N GLU A 82 -8.89 -5.52 -4.54
CA GLU A 82 -9.34 -4.12 -4.44
C GLU A 82 -8.18 -3.23 -3.93
N VAL A 83 -8.05 -2.03 -4.49
CA VAL A 83 -7.05 -1.04 -4.07
C VAL A 83 -7.76 0.24 -3.65
N GLY A 84 -7.56 0.66 -2.40
CA GLY A 84 -7.97 1.98 -1.92
C GLY A 84 -6.80 2.97 -2.01
N THR A 85 -6.96 4.08 -2.73
CA THR A 85 -5.91 5.11 -2.84
C THR A 85 -6.49 6.48 -3.17
N GLU A 86 -6.02 7.53 -2.50
CA GLU A 86 -6.27 8.94 -2.90
C GLU A 86 -5.19 9.48 -3.86
N THR A 87 -4.09 8.74 -4.03
CA THR A 87 -2.99 9.11 -4.94
C THR A 87 -3.26 8.60 -6.36
N ILE A 88 -3.67 9.50 -7.25
CA ILE A 88 -4.00 9.18 -8.64
C ILE A 88 -2.79 9.44 -9.55
N ILE A 89 -2.20 8.39 -10.10
CA ILE A 89 -1.18 8.50 -11.16
C ILE A 89 -1.83 8.64 -12.54
N ASP A 90 -2.89 7.88 -12.80
CA ASP A 90 -3.60 7.86 -14.08
C ASP A 90 -5.12 7.83 -13.83
N LYS A 91 -5.87 8.62 -14.61
CA LYS A 91 -7.32 8.79 -14.45
C LYS A 91 -8.15 7.63 -15.01
N SER A 92 -7.53 6.80 -15.85
CA SER A 92 -8.18 5.71 -16.57
C SER A 92 -7.56 4.36 -16.21
N LYS A 93 -6.23 4.27 -16.18
CA LYS A 93 -5.50 3.05 -15.85
C LYS A 93 -5.32 2.94 -14.34
N SER A 94 -6.04 2.00 -13.75
CA SER A 94 -6.04 1.83 -12.30
C SER A 94 -4.80 1.08 -11.78
N VAL A 95 -4.39 1.35 -10.55
CA VAL A 95 -3.29 0.64 -9.85
C VAL A 95 -3.52 -0.87 -9.87
N LYS A 96 -4.76 -1.33 -9.71
CA LYS A 96 -5.13 -2.76 -9.82
C LYS A 96 -4.64 -3.39 -11.12
N THR A 97 -4.76 -2.69 -12.26
CA THR A 97 -4.27 -3.23 -13.54
C THR A 97 -2.75 -3.34 -13.61
N VAL A 98 -2.02 -2.55 -12.82
CA VAL A 98 -0.56 -2.68 -12.69
C VAL A 98 -0.22 -3.89 -11.81
N LEU A 99 -0.95 -4.10 -10.72
CA LEU A 99 -0.75 -5.26 -9.83
C LEU A 99 -0.98 -6.60 -10.52
N MET A 100 -1.84 -6.66 -11.54
CA MET A 100 -2.07 -7.87 -12.34
C MET A 100 -0.80 -8.41 -13.01
N GLN A 101 0.28 -7.62 -13.15
CA GLN A 101 1.58 -8.10 -13.63
C GLN A 101 2.14 -9.24 -12.75
N LEU A 102 1.85 -9.24 -11.45
CA LEU A 102 2.28 -10.31 -10.53
C LEU A 102 1.53 -11.62 -10.78
N PHE A 103 0.34 -11.55 -11.36
CA PHE A 103 -0.53 -12.70 -11.63
C PHE A 103 -0.25 -13.36 -12.99
N GLU A 104 0.41 -12.65 -13.93
CA GLU A 104 0.64 -13.12 -15.30
C GLU A 104 1.29 -14.51 -15.36
N LYS A 105 2.31 -14.76 -14.53
CA LYS A 105 3.02 -16.05 -14.51
C LYS A 105 2.14 -17.21 -13.99
N SER A 106 1.15 -16.92 -13.16
CA SER A 106 0.21 -17.91 -12.64
C SER A 106 -0.91 -18.25 -13.64
N GLY A 107 -1.08 -17.43 -14.70
CA GLY A 107 -2.20 -17.56 -15.63
C GLY A 107 -3.56 -17.14 -15.05
N ASN A 108 -3.60 -16.64 -13.81
CA ASN A 108 -4.83 -16.15 -13.20
C ASN A 108 -5.18 -14.75 -13.72
N HIS A 109 -6.10 -14.70 -14.68
CA HIS A 109 -6.63 -13.46 -15.25
C HIS A 109 -8.06 -13.15 -14.76
N ASP A 110 -8.70 -14.09 -14.06
CA ASP A 110 -10.06 -13.97 -13.56
C ASP A 110 -10.06 -13.50 -12.11
N VAL A 111 -9.63 -12.25 -11.93
CA VAL A 111 -9.55 -11.59 -10.62
C VAL A 111 -10.46 -10.36 -10.65
N GLU A 112 -11.59 -10.45 -9.95
CA GLU A 112 -12.52 -9.34 -9.78
C GLU A 112 -11.90 -8.22 -8.94
N GLY A 113 -12.55 -7.06 -8.94
CA GLY A 113 -12.19 -5.94 -8.08
C GLY A 113 -12.01 -4.63 -8.83
N ARG A 114 -11.77 -3.59 -8.06
CA ARG A 114 -11.75 -2.19 -8.53
C ARG A 114 -10.71 -1.37 -7.78
N VAL A 115 -10.55 -0.13 -8.20
CA VAL A 115 -9.85 0.87 -7.41
C VAL A 115 -10.89 1.82 -6.82
N LEU A 116 -10.83 2.01 -5.51
CA LEU A 116 -11.62 2.99 -4.80
C LEU A 116 -10.75 4.21 -4.52
N ILE A 117 -11.18 5.36 -5.02
CA ILE A 117 -10.58 6.65 -4.64
C ILE A 117 -11.25 7.06 -3.33
N ILE A 118 -10.46 7.16 -2.25
CA ILE A 118 -10.92 7.47 -0.89
C ILE A 118 -10.69 8.93 -0.53
#